data_AF-A0A1F7IA04-F1
#
_entry.id   AF-A0A1F7IA04-F1
#
_cell.length_a   1.000
_cell.length_b   1.000
_cell.length_c   1.000
_cell.angle_alpha   90.00
_cell.angle_beta   90.00
_cell.angle_gamma   90.00
#
_symmetry.space_group_name_H-M   'P 1'
#
loop_
_entity.id
_entity.type
_entity.pdbx_description
1 polymer ?
#
loop_
_entity_poly.entity_id
_entity_poly.type
_entity_poly.pdbx_seq_one_letter_code
_entity_poly.pdbx_strand_id
1 'polypeptide(L)'
;MQNFTPLNLNKFKTPEKPQQPPPNAAIVKRPSYLPQLIFALALVLTFGLSIYFFQRYQQSQLLFSRATLDNSGPLVDLIGKLVLLPQDETPTIATVTDRAQLPNQPFFENAENGDKILVYTNAKKAILYRPSLNKIVEMLPIADKKEEVSGVATASADLEITPVKSGRIIYNAVSPTPTQTFFYPSPTPTISP
;
A
#
# COMPACT_ATOMS: atom_id res chain seq x y z
N MET A 1 -85.89 -55.61 50.52
CA MET A 1 -85.35 -56.05 49.21
C MET A 1 -83.95 -55.47 49.10
N GLN A 2 -82.92 -56.28 49.28
CA GLN A 2 -81.50 -55.86 49.31
C GLN A 2 -80.98 -55.81 47.87
N ASN A 3 -80.55 -54.62 47.43
CA ASN A 3 -80.04 -54.38 46.08
C ASN A 3 -78.58 -54.85 45.99
N PHE A 4 -78.32 -55.83 45.12
CA PHE A 4 -76.97 -56.28 44.81
C PHE A 4 -76.33 -55.34 43.79
N THR A 5 -75.28 -54.63 44.20
CA THR A 5 -74.41 -53.87 43.30
C THR A 5 -73.62 -54.86 42.44
N PRO A 6 -73.63 -54.75 41.10
CA PRO A 6 -72.87 -55.67 40.25
C PRO A 6 -71.37 -55.44 40.42
N LEU A 7 -70.63 -56.54 40.52
CA LEU A 7 -69.18 -56.55 40.67
C LEU A 7 -68.51 -56.00 39.41
N ASN A 8 -67.77 -54.89 39.54
CA ASN A 8 -67.04 -54.27 38.42
C ASN A 8 -65.74 -55.04 38.15
N LEU A 9 -65.73 -55.85 37.08
CA LEU A 9 -64.61 -56.71 36.70
C LEU A 9 -63.40 -55.98 36.08
N ASN A 10 -63.45 -54.66 35.88
CA ASN A 10 -62.35 -53.91 35.24
C ASN A 10 -61.15 -53.69 36.18
N LYS A 11 -61.23 -54.14 37.44
CA LYS A 11 -60.14 -54.02 38.41
C LYS A 11 -58.98 -54.99 38.18
N PHE A 12 -59.09 -55.91 37.22
CA PHE A 12 -58.02 -56.84 36.83
C PHE A 12 -57.42 -56.50 35.47
N LYS A 13 -57.20 -55.21 35.18
CA LYS A 13 -56.37 -54.85 34.03
C LYS A 13 -54.94 -55.29 34.32
N THR A 14 -54.52 -56.35 33.63
CA THR A 14 -53.16 -56.89 33.66
C THR A 14 -52.15 -55.75 33.47
N PRO A 15 -51.03 -55.69 34.21
CA PRO A 15 -49.99 -54.70 33.93
C PRO A 15 -49.59 -54.85 32.46
N GLU A 16 -49.72 -53.77 31.70
CA GLU A 16 -49.29 -53.72 30.31
C GLU A 16 -47.80 -54.06 30.30
N LYS A 17 -47.46 -55.24 29.76
CA LYS A 17 -46.08 -55.69 29.59
C LYS A 17 -45.31 -54.55 28.92
N PRO A 18 -44.12 -54.15 29.41
CA PRO A 18 -43.33 -53.11 28.76
C PRO A 18 -43.26 -53.41 27.28
N GLN A 19 -43.78 -52.52 26.43
CA GLN A 19 -43.77 -52.69 24.99
C GLN A 19 -42.31 -52.83 24.56
N GLN A 20 -41.87 -54.07 24.33
CA GLN A 20 -40.59 -54.32 23.69
C GLN A 20 -40.68 -53.69 22.30
N PRO A 21 -39.71 -52.84 21.90
CA PRO A 21 -39.71 -52.25 20.58
C PRO A 21 -39.80 -53.36 19.53
N PRO A 22 -40.51 -53.12 18.41
CA PRO A 22 -40.77 -54.15 17.41
C PRO A 22 -39.45 -54.83 16.99
N PRO A 23 -39.41 -56.18 16.91
CA PRO A 23 -38.18 -56.97 16.72
C PRO A 23 -37.47 -56.74 15.38
N ASN A 24 -37.89 -55.76 14.58
CA ASN A 24 -37.31 -55.45 13.28
C ASN A 24 -37.35 -53.95 12.93
N ALA A 25 -37.30 -53.05 13.93
CA ALA A 25 -36.80 -51.70 13.67
C ALA A 25 -35.31 -51.81 13.35
N ALA A 26 -35.00 -52.16 12.09
CA ALA A 26 -33.65 -52.21 11.58
C ALA A 26 -33.00 -50.87 11.89
N ILE A 27 -32.09 -50.88 12.87
CA ILE A 27 -31.24 -49.73 13.16
C ILE A 27 -30.38 -49.57 11.92
N VAL A 28 -30.81 -48.72 10.97
CA VAL A 28 -30.03 -48.35 9.80
C VAL A 28 -28.79 -47.64 10.35
N LYS A 29 -27.71 -48.40 10.51
CA LYS A 29 -26.41 -47.89 10.95
C LYS A 29 -25.92 -46.92 9.87
N ARG A 30 -26.14 -45.62 10.12
CA ARG A 30 -25.64 -44.55 9.25
C ARG A 30 -24.12 -44.70 9.19
N PRO A 31 -23.50 -44.63 8.02
CA PRO A 31 -22.05 -44.81 7.92
C PRO A 31 -21.32 -43.76 8.76
N SER A 32 -20.54 -44.24 9.73
CA SER A 32 -19.78 -43.41 10.69
C SER A 32 -18.62 -42.61 10.08
N TYR A 33 -18.45 -42.66 8.75
CA TYR A 33 -17.46 -41.89 8.00
C TYR A 33 -18.02 -40.59 7.43
N LEU A 34 -19.33 -40.36 7.51
CA LEU A 34 -19.96 -39.13 7.04
C LEU A 34 -19.35 -37.84 7.64
N PRO A 35 -19.08 -37.75 8.97
CA PRO A 35 -18.43 -36.56 9.52
C PRO A 35 -16.97 -36.42 9.07
N GLN A 36 -16.25 -37.53 8.85
CA GLN A 36 -14.88 -37.51 8.32
C GLN A 36 -14.85 -37.04 6.87
N LEU A 37 -15.84 -37.39 6.05
CA LEU A 37 -15.99 -36.91 4.67
C LEU A 37 -16.25 -35.40 4.62
N ILE A 38 -17.14 -34.89 5.49
CA ILE A 38 -17.42 -33.46 5.60
C ILE A 38 -16.16 -32.71 6.06
N PHE A 39 -15.44 -33.25 7.04
CA PHE A 39 -14.20 -32.67 7.54
C PHE A 39 -13.10 -32.66 6.47
N ALA A 40 -12.94 -33.74 5.71
CA ALA A 40 -12.00 -33.82 4.60
C ALA A 40 -12.35 -32.82 3.49
N LEU A 41 -13.64 -32.69 3.15
CA LEU A 41 -14.10 -31.72 2.15
C LEU A 41 -13.85 -30.28 2.61
N ALA A 42 -14.13 -29.98 3.88
CA ALA A 42 -13.84 -28.66 4.46
C ALA A 42 -12.34 -28.35 4.38
N LEU A 43 -11.48 -29.31 4.73
CA LEU A 43 -10.02 -29.19 4.62
C LEU A 43 -9.57 -28.86 3.20
N VAL A 44 -10.06 -29.59 2.20
CA VAL A 44 -9.73 -29.34 0.79
C VAL A 44 -10.18 -27.95 0.36
N LEU A 45 -11.35 -27.50 0.81
CA LEU A 45 -11.85 -26.15 0.54
C LEU A 45 -10.93 -25.10 1.17
N THR A 46 -10.58 -25.24 2.45
CA THR A 46 -9.71 -24.29 3.15
C THR A 46 -8.32 -24.21 2.52
N PHE A 47 -7.71 -25.34 2.17
CA PHE A 47 -6.42 -25.38 1.48
C PHE A 47 -6.51 -24.80 0.06
N GLY A 48 -7.57 -25.09 -0.69
CA GLY A 48 -7.79 -24.55 -2.03
C GLY A 48 -7.91 -23.02 -2.04
N LEU A 49 -8.72 -22.46 -1.14
CA LEU A 49 -8.82 -21.01 -0.96
C LEU A 49 -7.49 -20.40 -0.49
N SER A 50 -6.78 -21.06 0.43
CA SER A 50 -5.48 -20.60 0.93
C SER A 50 -4.44 -20.51 -0.20
N ILE A 51 -4.31 -21.55 -1.03
CA ILE A 51 -3.40 -21.57 -2.18
C ILE A 51 -3.78 -20.50 -3.21
N TYR A 52 -5.07 -20.39 -3.53
CA TYR A 52 -5.58 -19.37 -4.46
C TYR A 52 -5.24 -17.95 -3.97
N PHE A 53 -5.49 -17.67 -2.69
CA PHE A 53 -5.22 -16.36 -2.10
C PHE A 53 -3.70 -16.09 -2.01
N PHE A 54 -2.90 -17.11 -1.69
CA PHE A 54 -1.44 -17.00 -1.64
C PHE A 54 -0.82 -16.72 -3.01
N GLN A 55 -1.31 -17.38 -4.07
CA GLN A 55 -0.86 -17.08 -5.44
C GLN A 55 -1.19 -15.64 -5.85
N ARG A 56 -2.40 -15.15 -5.54
CA ARG A 56 -2.79 -13.75 -5.80
C ARG A 56 -1.98 -12.75 -4.97
N TYR A 57 -1.63 -13.10 -3.74
CA TYR A 57 -0.80 -12.28 -2.87
C TYR A 57 0.65 -12.19 -3.38
N GLN A 58 1.24 -13.31 -3.80
CA GLN A 58 2.62 -13.34 -4.31
C GLN A 58 2.80 -12.71 -5.70
N GLN A 59 1.82 -12.79 -6.60
CA GLN A 59 1.89 -12.11 -7.90
C GLN A 59 2.02 -10.59 -7.78
N SER A 60 1.46 -10.00 -6.72
CA SER A 60 1.64 -8.57 -6.44
C SER A 60 3.12 -8.28 -6.14
N GLN A 61 3.76 -9.10 -5.30
CA GLN A 61 5.15 -8.86 -4.86
C GLN A 61 6.21 -8.95 -5.97
N LEU A 62 6.01 -9.83 -6.97
CA LEU A 62 6.95 -10.00 -8.09
C LEU A 62 6.98 -8.81 -9.07
N LEU A 63 5.89 -8.05 -9.18
CA LEU A 63 5.85 -6.82 -9.98
C LEU A 63 6.61 -5.67 -9.29
N PHE A 64 6.67 -5.63 -7.95
CA PHE A 64 7.43 -4.60 -7.21
C PHE A 64 8.93 -4.73 -7.36
N SER A 65 9.47 -5.96 -7.40
CA SER A 65 10.92 -6.16 -7.52
C SER A 65 11.53 -5.71 -8.85
N ARG A 66 10.71 -5.45 -9.89
CA ARG A 66 11.19 -4.88 -11.17
C ARG A 66 11.00 -3.38 -11.31
N ALA A 67 10.14 -2.77 -10.50
CA ALA A 67 9.88 -1.32 -10.50
C ALA A 67 10.89 -0.51 -9.66
N THR A 68 11.84 -1.17 -9.01
CA THR A 68 12.86 -0.57 -8.14
C THR A 68 14.10 -0.08 -8.88
N LEU A 69 14.25 -0.39 -10.17
CA LEU A 69 15.38 0.03 -11.00
C LEU A 69 14.94 1.15 -11.95
N ASP A 70 15.15 2.41 -11.54
CA ASP A 70 15.44 3.59 -12.37
C ASP A 70 14.70 3.81 -13.71
N ASN A 71 13.46 3.33 -13.85
CA ASN A 71 12.68 3.53 -15.07
C ASN A 71 11.35 4.19 -14.71
N SER A 72 11.21 5.46 -15.08
CA SER A 72 9.98 6.26 -14.92
C SER A 72 8.78 5.63 -15.65
N GLY A 73 9.02 4.97 -16.80
CA GLY A 73 7.99 4.31 -17.61
C GLY A 73 7.15 3.23 -16.89
N PRO A 74 7.77 2.14 -16.38
CA PRO A 74 7.03 1.06 -15.72
C PRO A 74 6.31 1.52 -14.44
N LEU A 75 6.79 2.58 -13.81
CA LEU A 75 6.16 3.15 -12.63
C LEU A 75 4.86 3.89 -12.98
N VAL A 76 4.88 4.70 -14.04
CA VAL A 76 3.68 5.38 -14.53
C VAL A 76 2.63 4.36 -14.98
N ASP A 77 3.03 3.26 -15.64
CA ASP A 77 2.13 2.16 -16.01
C ASP A 77 1.50 1.47 -14.80
N LEU A 78 2.28 1.23 -13.74
CA LEU A 78 1.76 0.63 -12.51
C LEU A 78 0.72 1.53 -11.87
N ILE A 79 0.99 2.83 -11.77
CA ILE A 79 0.05 3.79 -11.18
C ILE A 79 -1.16 4.00 -12.11
N GLY A 80 -0.98 3.96 -13.43
CA GLY A 80 -2.06 4.05 -14.41
C GLY A 80 -3.08 2.91 -14.33
N LYS A 81 -2.70 1.76 -13.76
CA LYS A 81 -3.63 0.67 -13.43
C LYS A 81 -4.44 0.93 -12.16
N LEU A 82 -3.96 1.82 -11.29
CA LEU A 82 -4.55 2.13 -9.99
C LEU A 82 -5.42 3.39 -10.04
N VAL A 83 -5.05 4.38 -10.86
CA VAL A 83 -5.73 5.67 -11.00
C VAL A 83 -5.63 6.15 -12.45
N LEU A 84 -6.63 6.93 -12.88
CA LEU A 84 -6.58 7.61 -14.17
C LEU A 84 -5.52 8.71 -14.13
N LEU A 85 -4.45 8.51 -14.91
CA LEU A 85 -3.35 9.46 -15.05
C LEU A 85 -3.51 10.33 -16.31
N PRO A 86 -2.98 11.57 -16.30
CA PRO A 86 -2.83 12.36 -17.51
C PRO A 86 -1.90 11.64 -18.50
N GLN A 87 -2.35 11.42 -19.74
CA GLN A 87 -1.57 10.70 -20.76
C GLN A 87 -0.68 11.64 -21.60
N ASP A 88 -1.02 12.93 -21.64
CA ASP A 88 -0.34 13.93 -22.48
C ASP A 88 0.85 14.61 -21.78
N GLU A 89 1.23 14.15 -20.58
CA GLU A 89 2.31 14.73 -19.80
C GLU A 89 3.15 13.65 -19.11
N THR A 90 4.46 13.86 -19.06
CA THR A 90 5.37 13.04 -18.24
C THR A 90 5.51 13.66 -16.85
N PRO A 91 5.21 12.92 -15.77
CA PRO A 91 5.34 13.45 -14.42
C PRO A 91 6.81 13.64 -14.03
N THR A 92 7.07 14.62 -13.18
CA THR A 92 8.34 14.69 -12.45
C THR A 92 8.28 13.71 -11.28
N ILE A 93 9.24 12.79 -11.23
CA ILE A 93 9.29 11.74 -10.19
C ILE A 93 10.40 12.08 -9.20
N ALA A 94 10.05 12.14 -7.92
CA ALA A 94 10.99 12.28 -6.81
C ALA A 94 10.84 11.10 -5.83
N THR A 95 11.90 10.76 -5.11
CA THR A 95 11.85 9.74 -4.06
C THR A 95 11.98 10.42 -2.70
N VAL A 96 11.13 10.04 -1.75
CA VAL A 96 11.24 10.48 -0.35
C VAL A 96 12.45 9.79 0.26
N THR A 97 13.54 10.53 0.43
CA THR A 97 14.75 10.04 1.09
C THR A 97 14.65 10.19 2.60
N ASP A 98 14.11 11.31 3.06
CA ASP A 98 13.94 11.65 4.47
C ASP A 98 12.61 12.39 4.72
N ARG A 99 11.66 11.70 5.35
CA ARG A 99 10.37 12.24 5.76
C ARG A 99 10.51 13.48 6.65
N ALA A 100 11.53 13.55 7.51
CA ALA A 100 11.67 14.64 8.48
C ALA A 100 12.03 15.99 7.81
N GLN A 101 12.57 15.95 6.59
CA GLN A 101 12.92 17.14 5.81
C GLN A 101 11.80 17.60 4.87
N LEU A 102 10.68 16.87 4.82
CA LEU A 102 9.53 17.27 4.03
C LEU A 102 8.74 18.36 4.77
N PRO A 103 8.14 19.32 4.03
CA PRO A 103 7.29 20.33 4.63
C PRO A 103 6.09 19.67 5.32
N ASN A 104 5.66 20.27 6.43
CA ASN A 104 4.53 19.79 7.20
C ASN A 104 3.20 20.15 6.51
N GLN A 105 2.89 19.44 5.43
CA GLN A 105 1.68 19.60 4.64
C GLN A 105 0.85 18.31 4.64
N PRO A 106 -0.48 18.40 4.50
CA PRO A 106 -1.36 17.22 4.46
C PRO A 106 -0.92 16.15 3.46
N PHE A 107 -0.29 16.55 2.36
CA PHE A 107 0.24 15.65 1.33
C PHE A 107 1.30 14.66 1.85
N PHE A 108 2.06 15.04 2.88
CA PHE A 108 3.20 14.27 3.40
C PHE A 108 2.97 13.67 4.79
N GLU A 109 1.78 13.84 5.38
CA GLU A 109 1.43 13.30 6.71
C GLU A 109 1.73 11.80 6.82
N ASN A 110 1.32 11.05 5.80
CA ASN A 110 1.45 9.60 5.72
C ASN A 110 2.67 9.12 4.90
N ALA A 111 3.55 10.03 4.50
CA ALA A 111 4.73 9.70 3.69
C ALA A 111 5.77 8.93 4.50
N GLU A 112 6.40 7.95 3.85
CA GLU A 112 7.50 7.14 4.39
C GLU A 112 8.73 7.22 3.48
N ASN A 113 9.90 6.93 4.05
CA ASN A 113 11.14 6.87 3.28
C ASN A 113 11.05 5.73 2.24
N GLY A 114 11.40 6.05 1.00
CA GLY A 114 11.25 5.16 -0.15
C GLY A 114 9.94 5.33 -0.93
N ASP A 115 8.99 6.14 -0.44
CA ASP A 115 7.82 6.52 -1.24
C ASP A 115 8.25 7.37 -2.45
N LYS A 116 7.48 7.26 -3.52
CA LYS A 116 7.73 7.97 -4.79
C LYS A 116 6.64 9.00 -5.01
N ILE A 117 7.07 10.24 -5.23
CA ILE A 117 6.21 11.39 -5.50
C ILE A 117 6.18 11.60 -7.01
N LEU A 118 4.99 11.70 -7.58
CA LEU A 118 4.77 12.06 -8.97
C LEU A 118 4.06 13.40 -9.02
N VAL A 119 4.63 14.34 -9.75
CA VAL A 119 4.12 15.69 -9.91
C VAL A 119 3.78 15.91 -11.38
N TYR A 120 2.50 16.12 -11.66
CA TYR A 120 1.98 16.54 -12.96
C TYR A 120 1.74 18.04 -12.92
N THR A 121 2.56 18.79 -13.64
CA THR A 121 2.55 20.26 -13.63
C THR A 121 1.40 20.82 -14.45
N ASN A 122 1.11 20.28 -15.64
CA ASN A 122 0.01 20.76 -16.49
C ASN A 122 -1.34 20.33 -15.91
N ALA A 123 -1.45 19.08 -15.45
CA ALA A 123 -2.68 18.58 -14.84
C ALA A 123 -2.90 19.06 -13.39
N LYS A 124 -1.91 19.75 -12.79
CA LYS A 124 -1.90 20.24 -11.41
C LYS A 124 -2.27 19.16 -10.39
N LYS A 125 -1.58 18.02 -10.46
CA LYS A 125 -1.81 16.86 -9.56
C LYS A 125 -0.51 16.36 -8.98
N ALA A 126 -0.50 16.13 -7.67
CA ALA A 126 0.56 15.43 -6.97
C ALA A 126 0.04 14.09 -6.46
N ILE A 127 0.83 13.03 -6.66
CA ILE A 127 0.49 11.67 -6.25
C ILE A 127 1.66 11.10 -5.45
N LEU A 128 1.38 10.60 -4.26
CA LEU A 128 2.34 9.88 -3.42
C LEU A 128 2.06 8.38 -3.55
N TYR A 129 3.02 7.65 -4.10
CA TYR A 129 2.92 6.21 -4.35
C TYR A 129 3.94 5.46 -3.52
N ARG A 130 3.49 4.42 -2.82
CA ARG A 130 4.34 3.51 -2.05
C ARG A 130 4.63 2.24 -2.85
N PRO A 131 5.86 2.06 -3.38
CA PRO A 131 6.19 0.90 -4.19
C PRO A 131 6.13 -0.41 -3.40
N SER A 132 6.43 -0.40 -2.10
CA SER A 132 6.42 -1.61 -1.27
C SER A 132 5.03 -2.20 -1.07
N LEU A 133 3.97 -1.39 -1.18
CA LEU A 133 2.58 -1.82 -0.98
C LEU A 133 1.74 -1.80 -2.26
N ASN A 134 2.27 -1.30 -3.38
CA ASN A 134 1.52 -0.98 -4.61
C ASN A 134 0.38 0.02 -4.43
N LYS A 135 0.52 0.97 -3.52
CA LYS A 135 -0.63 1.80 -3.14
C LYS A 135 -0.33 3.25 -3.35
N ILE A 136 -1.36 3.97 -3.79
CA ILE A 136 -1.40 5.41 -3.70
C ILE A 136 -1.68 5.73 -2.24
N VAL A 137 -0.72 6.39 -1.60
CA VAL A 137 -0.80 6.81 -0.21
C VAL A 137 -1.62 8.08 -0.11
N GLU A 138 -1.37 9.04 -1.01
CA GLU A 138 -2.03 10.35 -1.01
C GLU A 138 -2.11 10.92 -2.43
N MET A 139 -3.14 11.72 -2.71
CA MET A 139 -3.31 12.38 -4.01
C MET A 139 -4.02 13.72 -3.83
N LEU A 140 -3.35 14.80 -4.20
CA LEU A 140 -3.88 16.16 -4.03
C LEU A 140 -3.71 17.01 -5.30
N PRO A 141 -4.64 17.96 -5.54
CA PRO A 141 -4.44 18.99 -6.55
C PRO A 141 -3.33 19.95 -6.09
N ILE A 142 -2.51 20.40 -7.04
CA ILE A 142 -1.45 21.38 -6.80
C ILE A 142 -2.03 22.76 -7.10
N ALA A 143 -2.02 23.64 -6.09
CA ALA A 143 -2.21 25.05 -6.32
C ALA A 143 -0.85 25.71 -6.60
N ASP A 144 -0.81 26.65 -7.53
CA ASP A 144 0.37 27.49 -7.75
C ASP A 144 0.55 28.42 -6.54
N LYS A 145 1.14 27.91 -5.45
CA LYS A 145 1.64 28.80 -4.42
C LYS A 145 2.90 29.45 -4.98
N LYS A 146 2.75 30.69 -5.47
CA LYS A 146 3.85 31.66 -5.49
C LYS A 146 4.26 31.87 -4.04
N GLU A 147 5.21 31.09 -3.55
CA GLU A 147 5.95 31.51 -2.38
C GLU A 147 6.79 32.72 -2.81
N GLU A 148 6.33 33.91 -2.43
CA GLU A 148 7.21 35.05 -2.31
C GLU A 148 8.32 34.67 -1.35
N VAL A 149 9.51 34.43 -1.91
CA VAL A 149 10.77 34.53 -1.19
C VAL A 149 10.88 35.95 -0.63
N SER A 150 10.30 36.16 0.54
CA SER A 150 10.46 37.35 1.36
C SER A 150 11.88 37.34 1.93
N GLY A 151 12.81 37.78 1.09
CA GLY A 151 14.13 38.19 1.51
C GLY A 151 14.00 39.42 2.41
N VAL A 152 14.11 39.22 3.71
CA VAL A 152 14.34 40.30 4.68
C VAL A 152 15.74 40.15 5.23
N ALA A 153 16.69 40.77 4.53
CA ALA A 153 17.95 41.22 5.11
C ALA A 153 18.12 42.69 4.75
N THR A 154 17.29 43.54 5.36
CA THR A 154 17.54 44.97 5.48
C THR A 154 18.49 45.16 6.66
N ALA A 155 19.79 45.09 6.39
CA ALA A 155 20.80 45.65 7.27
C ALA A 155 21.16 47.04 6.72
N SER A 156 20.62 48.06 7.37
CA SER A 156 20.96 49.45 7.17
C SER A 156 22.42 49.71 7.59
N ALA A 157 23.21 50.32 6.70
CA ALA A 157 24.37 51.13 7.07
C ALA A 157 24.61 52.18 5.95
N ASP A 158 24.24 53.41 6.28
CA ASP A 158 24.83 54.71 5.92
C ASP A 158 25.35 54.98 4.48
N LEU A 159 24.56 55.81 3.79
CA LEU A 159 24.93 57.04 3.09
C LEU A 159 26.40 57.21 2.61
N GLU A 160 26.63 57.07 1.30
CA GLU A 160 27.32 58.12 0.53
C GLU A 160 26.89 58.10 -0.94
N ILE A 161 26.37 59.24 -1.40
CA ILE A 161 25.87 59.46 -2.75
C ILE A 161 26.99 60.17 -3.52
N THR A 162 27.49 59.58 -4.61
CA THR A 162 28.08 60.37 -5.71
C THR A 162 27.59 59.84 -7.06
N PRO A 163 26.94 60.67 -7.91
CA PRO A 163 26.48 60.25 -9.22
C PRO A 163 27.58 60.46 -10.27
N VAL A 164 27.97 59.41 -10.98
CA VAL A 164 28.74 59.54 -12.24
C VAL A 164 27.96 58.97 -13.42
N LYS A 165 27.80 59.86 -14.38
CA LYS A 165 27.00 59.82 -15.60
C LYS A 165 27.70 59.06 -16.72
N SER A 166 26.89 58.33 -17.49
CA SER A 166 27.08 57.88 -18.89
C SER A 166 28.14 56.83 -19.20
N GLY A 167 27.68 55.74 -19.83
CA GLY A 167 28.49 55.09 -20.86
C GLY A 167 28.17 53.63 -21.14
N ARG A 168 27.34 53.41 -22.17
CA ARG A 168 27.32 52.26 -23.10
C ARG A 168 27.05 50.85 -22.56
N ILE A 169 25.87 50.36 -22.96
CA ILE A 169 25.57 48.93 -23.17
C ILE A 169 26.50 48.40 -24.28
N ILE A 170 27.33 47.41 -23.97
CA ILE A 170 27.96 46.53 -24.96
C ILE A 170 27.74 45.09 -24.49
N TYR A 171 26.95 44.33 -25.25
CA TYR A 171 26.86 42.88 -25.13
C TYR A 171 28.14 42.28 -25.70
N ASN A 172 28.86 41.44 -24.95
CA ASN A 172 29.87 40.57 -25.55
C ASN A 172 29.93 39.20 -24.87
N ALA A 173 29.54 38.22 -25.69
CA ALA A 173 29.92 36.82 -25.76
C ALA A 173 30.56 36.13 -24.53
N VAL A 174 29.85 35.09 -24.07
CA VAL A 174 30.35 33.72 -23.85
C VAL A 174 31.81 33.57 -23.44
N SER A 175 32.05 33.11 -22.22
CA SER A 175 33.24 32.32 -21.90
C SER A 175 32.87 31.20 -20.90
N PRO A 176 33.42 29.98 -21.09
CA PRO A 176 32.91 28.74 -20.50
C PRO A 176 33.39 28.54 -19.06
N THR A 177 32.50 28.07 -18.20
CA THR A 177 32.78 27.72 -16.79
C THR A 177 33.12 26.21 -16.68
N PRO A 178 34.06 25.81 -15.80
CA PRO A 178 35.12 24.86 -16.14
C PRO A 178 34.86 23.40 -15.74
N THR A 179 35.48 22.50 -16.51
CA THR A 179 35.68 21.08 -16.19
C THR A 179 36.53 20.92 -14.93
N GLN A 180 35.93 20.39 -13.86
CA GLN A 180 36.67 20.04 -12.64
C GLN A 180 37.54 18.81 -12.89
N THR A 181 38.86 19.00 -12.89
CA THR A 181 39.84 17.92 -12.94
C THR A 181 40.17 17.52 -11.51
N PHE A 182 39.74 16.32 -11.09
CA PHE A 182 40.09 15.78 -9.78
C PHE A 182 41.57 15.35 -9.78
N PHE A 183 42.38 16.07 -8.99
CA PHE A 183 43.78 15.75 -8.73
C PHE A 183 43.83 14.68 -7.63
N TYR A 184 44.06 13.42 -8.01
CA TYR A 184 44.33 12.34 -7.04
C TYR A 184 45.80 12.41 -6.61
N PRO A 185 46.11 12.54 -5.31
CA PRO A 185 47.49 12.39 -4.86
C PRO A 185 47.95 10.93 -5.02
N SER A 186 49.09 10.75 -5.69
CA SER A 186 49.77 9.46 -5.86
C SER A 186 50.18 8.89 -4.49
N PRO A 187 50.00 7.58 -4.23
CA PRO A 187 50.45 6.98 -2.97
C PRO A 187 51.98 6.87 -2.94
N THR A 188 52.58 7.35 -1.85
CA THR A 188 54.01 7.20 -1.53
C THR A 188 54.36 5.72 -1.30
N PRO A 189 55.44 5.17 -1.88
CA PRO A 189 55.89 3.83 -1.54
C PRO A 189 56.57 3.82 -0.17
N THR A 190 55.96 3.12 0.79
CA THR A 190 56.58 2.77 2.08
C THR A 190 57.69 1.75 1.85
N ILE A 191 58.93 2.10 2.19
CA ILE A 191 60.08 1.20 2.21
C ILE A 191 60.26 0.72 3.65
N SER A 192 60.04 -0.58 3.90
CA SER A 192 60.35 -1.22 5.18
C SER A 192 61.86 -1.43 5.34
N PRO A 193 62.44 -1.16 6.53
CA PRO A 193 63.74 -1.71 6.93
C PRO A 193 63.64 -3.17 7.40
#